data_AF-A0A554L4H6-F1
#
_entry.id   AF-A0A554L4H6-F1
#
_cell.length_a   1.000
_cell.length_b   1.000
_cell.length_c   1.000
_cell.angle_alpha   90.00
_cell.angle_beta   90.00
_cell.angle_gamma   90.00
#
_symmetry.space_group_name_H-M   'P 1'
#
loop_
_entity.id
_entity.type
_entity.pdbx_description
1 polymer ?
#
loop_
_entity_poly.entity_id
_entity_poly.type
_entity_poly.pdbx_seq_one_letter_code
_entity_poly.pdbx_strand_id
1 'polypeptide(L)'
;MDKLKVWFAAHKVTATLIGVLGIVGVLGILGFQNFINKDSGPVEGVDLTFDAEGPYALLYPRRDGNALVLNLKRTASYDAITYELAYTSKVMEIRVAGNREEESATGSGSIDRGVQGTIDTKDKKGEYEQEILFGTCSQNVCKYDKGVENGTLTLHIRKGSKAYRMVTQWHLQKPDVALGNLTSGDGHFVYKINADRQALSNIGFSIINDLTGVPKLPEGKIVLGKVYALNVPIAKSLPGGNVSLELAENPPLGAKLARYDDSQNKWVEPEAALDGSKFTGKASGAGIFAVLIPKK
;
A
#
# COMPACT_ATOMS: atom_id res chain seq x y z
N MET A 1 -17.28 46.65 52.67
CA MET A 1 -16.87 45.31 53.16
C MET A 1 -17.77 44.79 54.29
N ASP A 2 -18.40 45.64 55.11
CA ASP A 2 -19.21 45.16 56.24
C ASP A 2 -20.52 44.46 55.87
N LYS A 3 -21.18 44.88 54.79
CA LYS A 3 -22.38 44.17 54.28
C LYS A 3 -22.09 42.73 53.83
N LEU A 4 -20.87 42.47 53.34
CA LEU A 4 -20.44 41.14 52.93
C LEU A 4 -20.25 40.25 54.17
N LYS A 5 -19.59 40.77 55.21
CA LYS A 5 -19.34 40.04 56.47
C LYS A 5 -20.64 39.65 57.19
N VAL A 6 -21.64 40.54 57.22
CA VAL A 6 -22.95 40.26 57.82
C VAL A 6 -23.70 39.18 57.04
N TRP A 7 -23.63 39.21 55.71
CA TRP A 7 -24.24 38.19 54.87
C TRP A 7 -23.61 36.80 55.06
N PHE A 8 -22.28 36.72 55.11
CA PHE A 8 -21.54 35.48 55.40
C PHE A 8 -21.82 34.95 56.81
N ALA A 9 -22.05 35.81 57.79
CA ALA A 9 -22.40 35.39 59.16
C ALA A 9 -23.80 34.78 59.26
N ALA A 10 -24.77 35.30 58.49
CA ALA A 10 -26.15 34.82 58.49
C ALA A 10 -26.37 33.56 57.64
N HIS A 11 -25.57 33.35 56.59
CA HIS A 11 -25.75 32.26 55.62
C HIS A 11 -24.51 31.37 55.50
N LYS A 12 -23.86 31.05 56.63
CA LYS A 12 -22.61 30.26 56.65
C LYS A 12 -22.72 28.96 55.85
N VAL A 13 -23.79 28.19 56.04
CA VAL A 13 -24.00 26.91 55.36
C VAL A 13 -24.14 27.10 53.84
N THR A 14 -24.93 28.09 53.40
CA THR A 14 -25.13 28.39 51.98
C THR A 14 -23.83 28.85 51.32
N ALA A 15 -23.04 29.68 52.01
CA ALA A 15 -21.74 30.13 51.53
C ALA A 15 -20.73 28.97 51.41
N THR A 16 -20.69 28.05 52.38
CA THR A 16 -19.86 26.85 52.30
C THR A 16 -20.30 25.95 51.13
N LEU A 17 -21.61 25.76 50.93
CA LEU A 17 -22.14 24.92 49.85
C LEU A 17 -21.79 25.49 48.46
N ILE A 18 -21.94 26.80 48.27
CA ILE A 18 -21.55 27.48 47.03
C ILE A 18 -20.03 27.35 46.79
N GLY A 19 -19.21 27.48 47.84
CA GLY A 19 -17.77 27.27 47.75
C GLY A 19 -17.40 25.85 47.31
N VAL A 20 -18.02 24.84 47.92
CA VAL A 20 -17.79 23.42 47.56
C VAL A 20 -18.25 23.11 46.14
N LEU A 21 -19.44 23.57 45.74
CA LEU A 21 -19.93 23.39 44.37
C LEU A 21 -19.04 24.09 43.34
N GLY A 22 -18.51 25.28 43.67
CA GLY A 22 -17.52 25.97 42.83
C GLY A 22 -16.25 25.14 42.65
N ILE A 23 -15.72 24.55 43.72
CA ILE A 23 -14.54 23.68 43.67
C ILE A 23 -14.81 22.42 42.84
N VAL A 24 -15.94 21.75 43.05
CA VAL A 24 -16.32 20.55 42.28
C VAL A 24 -16.51 20.89 40.79
N GLY A 25 -17.12 22.03 40.47
CA GLY A 25 -17.26 22.51 39.09
C GLY A 25 -15.91 22.75 38.41
N VAL A 26 -14.99 23.43 39.09
CA VAL A 26 -13.64 23.68 38.57
C VAL A 26 -12.85 22.37 38.40
N LEU A 27 -12.87 21.48 39.38
CA LEU A 27 -12.21 20.17 39.28
C LEU A 27 -12.83 19.29 38.20
N GLY A 28 -14.15 19.35 38.01
CA GLY A 28 -14.86 18.65 36.94
C GLY A 28 -14.45 19.16 35.56
N ILE A 29 -14.36 20.49 35.38
CA ILE A 29 -13.89 21.09 34.12
C ILE A 29 -12.44 20.72 33.85
N LEU A 30 -11.55 20.81 34.86
CA LEU A 30 -10.15 20.44 34.71
C LEU A 30 -9.97 18.95 34.41
N GLY A 31 -10.72 18.07 35.08
CA GLY A 31 -10.71 16.63 34.82
C GLY A 31 -11.21 16.29 33.42
N PHE A 32 -12.26 16.97 32.95
CA PHE A 32 -12.81 16.80 31.61
C PHE A 32 -11.86 17.33 30.52
N GLN A 33 -11.24 18.49 30.74
CA GLN A 33 -10.22 19.03 29.85
C GLN A 33 -9.02 18.09 29.74
N ASN A 34 -8.56 17.50 30.85
CA ASN A 34 -7.44 16.57 30.84
C ASN A 34 -7.79 15.21 30.18
N PHE A 35 -9.07 14.85 30.16
CA PHE A 35 -9.55 13.64 29.47
C PHE A 35 -9.70 13.85 27.95
N ILE A 36 -10.14 15.04 27.52
CA ILE A 36 -10.28 15.40 26.10
C ILE A 36 -8.93 15.77 25.47
N ASN A 37 -8.09 16.50 26.20
CA ASN A 37 -6.76 16.93 25.74
C ASN A 37 -5.68 15.90 26.02
N LYS A 38 -6.03 14.61 26.06
CA LYS A 38 -5.03 13.56 26.06
C LYS A 38 -4.44 13.51 24.65
N ASP A 39 -3.57 14.48 24.38
CA ASP A 39 -2.77 14.57 23.18
C ASP A 39 -2.08 13.23 23.00
N SER A 40 -2.53 12.49 21.99
CA SER A 40 -1.75 11.42 21.41
C SER A 40 -0.51 12.09 20.83
N GLY A 41 0.54 12.20 21.65
CA GLY A 41 1.87 12.56 21.18
C GLY A 41 2.25 11.73 19.95
N PRO A 42 3.27 12.14 19.18
CA PRO A 42 3.66 11.44 17.95
C PRO A 42 3.86 9.96 18.26
N VAL A 43 2.92 9.12 17.81
CA VAL A 43 3.01 7.68 17.99
C VAL A 43 4.08 7.23 17.03
N GLU A 44 5.25 6.92 17.55
CA GLU A 44 6.35 6.36 16.77
C GLU A 44 5.84 5.06 16.10
N GLY A 45 5.73 5.08 14.78
CA GLY A 45 5.16 3.98 14.02
C GLY A 45 6.11 2.79 14.03
N VAL A 46 5.59 1.61 14.37
CA VAL A 46 6.36 0.37 14.27
C VAL A 46 6.34 -0.13 12.83
N ASP A 47 7.51 -0.37 12.25
CA ASP A 47 7.62 -0.96 10.92
C ASP A 47 7.13 -2.42 10.93
N LEU A 48 6.11 -2.71 10.12
CA LEU A 48 5.64 -4.07 9.85
C LEU A 48 6.43 -4.63 8.66
N THR A 49 7.30 -5.60 8.94
CA THR A 49 8.16 -6.23 7.93
C THR A 49 7.38 -7.18 7.03
N PHE A 50 6.76 -8.20 7.59
CA PHE A 50 5.83 -9.10 6.90
C PHE A 50 4.96 -9.82 7.92
N ASP A 51 3.64 -9.84 7.71
CA ASP A 51 2.69 -10.60 8.50
C ASP A 51 1.72 -11.32 7.55
N ALA A 52 1.81 -12.65 7.52
CA ALA A 52 0.97 -13.47 6.65
C ALA A 52 -0.53 -13.33 6.95
N GLU A 53 -0.91 -12.87 8.15
CA GLU A 53 -2.31 -12.56 8.53
C GLU A 53 -2.61 -11.05 8.55
N GLY A 54 -1.62 -10.23 8.24
CA GLY A 54 -1.71 -8.78 8.18
C GLY A 54 -2.46 -8.27 6.95
N PRO A 55 -2.61 -6.93 6.85
CA PRO A 55 -3.15 -6.29 5.68
C PRO A 55 -2.11 -6.31 4.56
N TYR A 56 -2.56 -6.22 3.32
CA TYR A 56 -1.66 -6.12 2.17
C TYR A 56 -2.29 -5.29 1.06
N ALA A 57 -1.44 -4.71 0.22
CA ALA A 57 -1.82 -3.82 -0.85
C ALA A 57 -1.49 -4.44 -2.20
N LEU A 58 -2.50 -4.57 -3.05
CA LEU A 58 -2.33 -4.91 -4.46
C LEU A 58 -2.41 -3.63 -5.27
N LEU A 59 -1.50 -3.47 -6.21
CA LEU A 59 -1.52 -2.38 -7.18
C LEU A 59 -1.93 -2.93 -8.54
N TYR A 60 -2.88 -2.27 -9.21
CA TYR A 60 -3.28 -2.61 -10.57
C TYR A 60 -3.07 -1.40 -11.47
N PRO A 61 -2.29 -1.50 -12.56
CA PRO A 61 -2.07 -0.35 -13.42
C PRO A 61 -3.29 -0.11 -14.30
N ARG A 62 -3.57 1.16 -14.58
CA ARG A 62 -4.50 1.50 -15.66
C ARG A 62 -3.84 1.20 -17.01
N ARG A 63 -4.63 0.85 -18.03
CA ARG A 63 -4.12 0.46 -19.35
C ARG A 63 -3.27 1.56 -20.02
N ASP A 64 -3.55 2.83 -19.73
CA ASP A 64 -2.81 3.98 -20.27
C ASP A 64 -1.57 4.36 -19.44
N GLY A 65 -1.36 3.73 -18.29
CA GLY A 65 -0.22 3.98 -17.40
C GLY A 65 -0.28 5.30 -16.65
N ASN A 66 -1.42 5.98 -16.63
CA ASN A 66 -1.57 7.28 -15.97
C ASN A 66 -2.10 7.18 -14.53
N ALA A 67 -2.40 5.98 -14.05
CA ALA A 67 -2.94 5.74 -12.71
C ALA A 67 -2.65 4.30 -12.24
N LEU A 68 -2.66 4.12 -10.92
CA LEU A 68 -2.76 2.83 -10.26
C LEU A 68 -4.07 2.74 -9.50
N VAL A 69 -4.68 1.58 -9.48
CA VAL A 69 -5.73 1.23 -8.52
C VAL A 69 -5.06 0.52 -7.36
N LEU A 70 -5.08 1.17 -6.19
CA LEU A 70 -4.67 0.60 -4.92
C LEU A 70 -5.85 -0.20 -4.34
N ASN A 71 -5.65 -1.50 -4.19
CA ASN A 71 -6.61 -2.38 -3.55
C ASN A 71 -6.03 -2.91 -2.23
N LEU A 72 -6.59 -2.46 -1.12
CA LEU A 72 -6.19 -2.85 0.22
C LEU A 72 -7.05 -4.01 0.70
N LYS A 73 -6.42 -5.09 1.18
CA LYS A 73 -7.10 -6.29 1.70
C LYS A 73 -6.89 -6.44 3.21
N ARG A 74 -7.82 -7.14 3.85
CA ARG A 74 -7.85 -7.44 5.31
C ARG A 74 -7.88 -6.21 6.19
N THR A 75 -8.59 -5.18 5.76
CA THR A 75 -8.59 -3.87 6.41
C THR A 75 -9.58 -3.73 7.58
N ALA A 76 -10.45 -4.73 7.80
CA ALA A 76 -11.58 -4.63 8.73
C ALA A 76 -11.18 -4.33 10.19
N SER A 77 -9.97 -4.73 10.60
CA SER A 77 -9.51 -4.57 11.99
C SER A 77 -8.82 -3.23 12.29
N TYR A 78 -8.74 -2.32 11.31
CA TYR A 78 -7.97 -1.07 11.41
C TYR A 78 -8.89 0.17 11.49
N ASP A 79 -8.42 1.19 12.19
CA ASP A 79 -9.19 2.41 12.53
C ASP A 79 -8.91 3.59 11.62
N ALA A 80 -7.75 3.62 10.99
CA ALA A 80 -7.37 4.61 10.00
C ALA A 80 -6.28 4.02 9.12
N ILE A 81 -6.35 4.30 7.83
CA ILE A 81 -5.30 3.96 6.87
C ILE A 81 -5.06 5.22 6.04
N THR A 82 -3.83 5.71 6.05
CA THR A 82 -3.34 6.68 5.06
C THR A 82 -2.29 6.00 4.19
N TYR A 83 -2.15 6.49 2.97
CA TYR A 83 -1.18 5.98 2.02
C TYR A 83 -0.34 7.13 1.46
N GLU A 84 0.89 6.81 1.11
CA GLU A 84 1.80 7.63 0.35
C GLU A 84 2.38 6.78 -0.79
N LEU A 85 2.18 7.21 -2.02
CA LEU A 85 2.81 6.63 -3.20
C LEU A 85 3.89 7.59 -3.70
N ALA A 86 5.16 7.24 -3.49
CA ALA A 86 6.31 7.98 -3.99
C ALA A 86 6.84 7.34 -5.28
N TYR A 87 7.20 8.15 -6.27
CA TYR A 87 7.75 7.67 -7.56
C TYR A 87 8.60 8.73 -8.23
N THR A 88 9.35 8.31 -9.26
CA THR A 88 10.11 9.22 -10.12
C THR A 88 9.42 9.39 -11.47
N SER A 89 9.50 10.60 -12.02
CA SER A 89 9.02 10.90 -13.38
C SER A 89 10.05 11.69 -14.17
N LYS A 90 9.98 11.62 -15.50
CA LYS A 90 10.81 12.44 -16.39
C LYS A 90 10.41 13.91 -16.33
N VAL A 91 11.40 14.79 -16.41
CA VAL A 91 11.16 16.24 -16.55
C VAL A 91 10.48 16.51 -17.90
N MET A 92 9.33 17.17 -17.84
CA MET A 92 8.61 17.65 -19.01
C MET A 92 9.07 19.07 -19.32
N GLU A 93 9.71 19.27 -20.48
CA GLU A 93 10.01 20.60 -20.99
C GLU A 93 8.85 21.07 -21.87
N ILE A 94 8.37 22.28 -21.59
CA ILE A 94 7.42 22.96 -22.47
C ILE A 94 8.24 23.74 -23.49
N ARG A 95 8.17 23.34 -24.76
CA ARG A 95 8.74 24.11 -25.86
C ARG A 95 7.62 24.88 -26.54
N VAL A 96 7.76 26.20 -26.58
CA VAL A 96 6.83 27.06 -27.32
C VAL A 96 7.38 27.19 -28.75
N ALA A 97 6.72 26.55 -29.71
CA ALA A 97 7.03 26.67 -31.13
C ALA A 97 5.91 27.43 -31.84
N GLY A 98 6.09 28.74 -32.00
CA GLY A 98 5.03 29.62 -32.52
C GLY A 98 3.89 29.81 -31.50
N ASN A 99 2.64 29.58 -31.92
CA ASN A 99 1.44 29.69 -31.05
C ASN A 99 1.02 28.35 -30.43
N ARG A 100 1.88 27.32 -30.47
CA ARG A 100 1.60 25.99 -29.91
C ARG A 100 2.64 25.65 -28.85
N GLU A 101 2.15 25.24 -27.70
CA GLU A 101 2.95 24.63 -26.65
C GLU A 101 3.08 23.14 -26.97
N GLU A 102 4.31 22.67 -27.20
CA GLU A 102 4.63 21.26 -27.35
C GLU A 102 5.33 20.78 -26.08
N GLU A 103 4.69 19.85 -25.38
CA GLU A 103 5.31 19.17 -24.25
C GLU A 103 6.19 18.02 -24.76
N SER A 104 7.46 18.06 -24.43
CA SER A 104 8.39 16.99 -24.77
C SER A 104 9.11 16.48 -23.52
N ALA A 105 9.11 15.17 -23.34
CA ALA A 105 9.94 14.50 -22.33
C ALA A 105 11.39 14.41 -22.83
N THR A 106 12.05 15.55 -23.01
CA THR A 106 13.42 15.66 -23.53
C THR A 106 14.45 16.00 -22.47
N GLY A 107 14.01 16.39 -21.27
CA GLY A 107 14.92 16.70 -20.16
C GLY A 107 15.67 15.45 -19.71
N SER A 108 16.99 15.51 -19.65
CA SER A 108 17.87 14.44 -19.19
C SER A 108 17.85 14.23 -17.66
N GLY A 109 16.70 14.44 -17.02
CA GLY A 109 16.54 14.41 -15.56
C GLY A 109 15.24 13.75 -15.10
N SER A 110 15.27 13.23 -13.87
CA SER A 110 14.11 12.72 -13.14
C SER A 110 13.75 13.66 -12.00
N ILE A 111 12.46 13.74 -11.68
CA ILE A 111 11.94 14.46 -10.52
C ILE A 111 11.17 13.49 -9.62
N ASP A 112 11.32 13.69 -8.31
CA ASP A 112 10.55 12.94 -7.31
C ASP A 112 9.13 13.50 -7.23
N ARG A 113 8.17 12.58 -7.18
CA ARG A 113 6.74 12.85 -7.11
C ARG A 113 6.14 12.01 -5.99
N GLY A 114 4.99 12.45 -5.50
CA GLY A 114 4.27 11.77 -4.43
C GLY A 114 2.79 12.04 -4.50
N VAL A 115 1.99 11.04 -4.15
CA VAL A 115 0.54 11.18 -3.90
C VAL A 115 0.25 10.64 -2.51
N GLN A 116 -0.40 11.45 -1.69
CA GLN A 116 -0.86 11.04 -0.36
C GLN A 116 -2.39 11.05 -0.32
N GLY A 117 -2.97 10.15 0.47
CA GLY A 117 -4.40 10.11 0.69
C GLY A 117 -4.81 9.32 1.92
N THR A 118 -6.11 9.38 2.23
CA THR A 118 -6.72 8.73 3.39
C THR A 118 -7.86 7.84 2.92
N ILE A 119 -7.90 6.62 3.45
CA ILE A 119 -8.98 5.66 3.20
C ILE A 119 -10.05 5.82 4.28
N ASP A 120 -11.31 6.01 3.89
CA ASP A 120 -12.41 6.05 4.85
C ASP A 120 -12.69 4.64 5.39
N THR A 121 -12.23 4.39 6.62
CA THR A 121 -12.34 3.08 7.28
C THR A 121 -13.52 2.96 8.23
N LYS A 122 -14.46 3.92 8.24
CA LYS A 122 -15.63 3.93 9.13
C LYS A 122 -16.49 2.68 8.98
N ASP A 123 -16.64 2.17 7.75
CA ASP A 123 -17.46 1.00 7.44
C ASP A 123 -16.80 -0.33 7.84
N LYS A 124 -15.53 -0.32 8.29
CA LYS A 124 -14.77 -1.52 8.68
C LYS A 124 -14.81 -2.64 7.63
N LYS A 125 -14.85 -2.29 6.35
CA LYS A 125 -14.78 -3.23 5.22
C LYS A 125 -13.46 -4.00 5.26
N GLY A 126 -13.54 -5.27 4.85
CA GLY A 126 -12.37 -6.13 4.67
C GLY A 126 -11.49 -5.71 3.48
N GLU A 127 -12.00 -4.83 2.63
CA GLU A 127 -11.32 -4.36 1.43
C GLU A 127 -11.72 -2.91 1.09
N TYR A 128 -10.74 -2.15 0.57
CA TYR A 128 -10.94 -0.81 0.03
C TYR A 128 -10.20 -0.65 -1.29
N GLU A 129 -10.77 0.14 -2.19
CA GLU A 129 -10.18 0.47 -3.48
C GLU A 129 -10.03 1.98 -3.62
N GLN A 130 -8.88 2.42 -4.14
CA GLN A 130 -8.56 3.83 -4.36
C GLN A 130 -7.77 3.99 -5.66
N GLU A 131 -8.24 4.83 -6.58
CA GLU A 131 -7.42 5.23 -7.75
C GLU A 131 -6.41 6.31 -7.34
N ILE A 132 -5.16 6.13 -7.75
CA ILE A 132 -4.03 7.04 -7.54
C ILE A 132 -3.54 7.48 -8.92
N LEU A 133 -3.73 8.76 -9.24
CA LEU A 133 -3.32 9.34 -10.52
C LEU A 133 -1.83 9.72 -10.49
N PHE A 134 -1.13 9.43 -11.59
CA PHE A 134 0.23 9.92 -11.83
C PHE A 134 0.18 11.31 -12.47
N GLY A 135 -0.01 12.33 -11.65
CA GLY A 135 -0.04 13.72 -12.07
C GLY A 135 -1.11 14.52 -11.35
N THR A 136 -1.60 15.58 -11.98
CA THR A 136 -2.60 16.48 -11.40
C THR A 136 -3.77 16.70 -12.34
N CYS A 137 -4.96 16.89 -11.77
CA CYS A 137 -6.17 17.24 -12.53
C CYS A 137 -6.78 18.50 -11.92
N SER A 138 -7.11 19.47 -12.78
CA SER A 138 -7.85 20.69 -12.39
C SER A 138 -8.92 20.94 -13.43
N GLN A 139 -10.16 21.19 -13.00
CA GLN A 139 -11.29 21.55 -13.88
C GLN A 139 -11.45 20.60 -15.10
N ASN A 140 -11.37 19.28 -14.88
CA ASN A 140 -11.43 18.24 -15.91
C ASN A 140 -10.27 18.20 -16.92
N VAL A 141 -9.22 18.99 -16.70
CA VAL A 141 -7.97 18.92 -17.47
C VAL A 141 -6.92 18.23 -16.61
N CYS A 142 -6.42 17.09 -17.07
CA CYS A 142 -5.40 16.31 -16.38
C CYS A 142 -4.05 16.43 -17.08
N LYS A 143 -3.01 16.70 -16.31
CA LYS A 143 -1.61 16.65 -16.72
C LYS A 143 -0.96 15.45 -16.05
N TYR A 144 -0.52 14.49 -16.86
CA TYR A 144 0.05 13.24 -16.39
C TYR A 144 1.58 13.26 -16.43
N ASP A 145 2.19 12.75 -15.38
CA ASP A 145 3.63 12.53 -15.32
C ASP A 145 4.05 11.43 -16.33
N LYS A 146 5.27 11.53 -16.86
CA LYS A 146 5.80 10.62 -17.90
C LYS A 146 6.99 9.82 -17.41
N GLY A 147 7.17 8.62 -17.96
CA GLY A 147 8.30 7.74 -17.62
C GLY A 147 8.27 7.25 -16.17
N VAL A 148 7.07 7.07 -15.61
CA VAL A 148 6.89 6.45 -14.30
C VAL A 148 7.14 4.96 -14.44
N GLU A 149 8.15 4.46 -13.74
CA GLU A 149 8.56 3.05 -13.80
C GLU A 149 8.66 2.44 -12.40
N ASN A 150 9.21 3.15 -11.42
CA ASN A 150 9.45 2.60 -10.08
C ASN A 150 8.94 3.53 -8.99
N GLY A 151 8.67 2.94 -7.83
CA GLY A 151 8.33 3.72 -6.66
C GLY A 151 8.12 2.88 -5.40
N THR A 152 7.64 3.56 -4.37
CA THR A 152 7.38 3.02 -3.05
C THR A 152 5.95 3.34 -2.65
N LEU A 153 5.23 2.35 -2.12
CA LEU A 153 3.96 2.55 -1.43
C LEU A 153 4.22 2.41 0.07
N THR A 154 3.94 3.48 0.81
CA THR A 154 3.94 3.51 2.27
C THR A 154 2.51 3.57 2.77
N LEU A 155 2.12 2.64 3.64
CA LEU A 155 0.85 2.70 4.38
C LEU A 155 1.13 3.05 5.83
N HIS A 156 0.38 4.02 6.36
CA HIS A 156 0.32 4.29 7.78
C HIS A 156 -1.02 3.78 8.30
N ILE A 157 -0.97 2.80 9.20
CA ILE A 157 -2.13 2.08 9.69
C ILE A 157 -2.27 2.28 11.19
N ARG A 158 -3.47 2.64 11.65
CA ARG A 158 -3.78 2.75 13.07
C ARG A 158 -4.69 1.62 13.53
N LYS A 159 -4.39 1.02 14.68
CA LYS A 159 -5.24 0.03 15.38
C LYS A 159 -5.20 0.29 16.89
N GLY A 160 -6.30 0.81 17.43
CA GLY A 160 -6.37 1.33 18.79
C GLY A 160 -5.33 2.42 19.00
N SER A 161 -4.47 2.24 20.00
CA SER A 161 -3.37 3.14 20.33
C SER A 161 -2.07 2.88 19.54
N LYS A 162 -2.05 1.87 18.66
CA LYS A 162 -0.85 1.48 17.92
C LYS A 162 -0.86 2.06 16.51
N ALA A 163 0.27 2.61 16.09
CA ALA A 163 0.53 3.02 14.71
C ALA A 163 1.55 2.05 14.09
N TYR A 164 1.27 1.66 12.86
CA TYR A 164 2.10 0.78 12.06
C TYR A 164 2.46 1.46 10.75
N ARG A 165 3.65 1.15 10.24
CA ARG A 165 4.10 1.58 8.92
C ARG A 165 4.44 0.36 8.08
N MET A 166 3.94 0.32 6.86
CA MET A 166 4.24 -0.73 5.87
C MET A 166 4.84 -0.06 4.66
N VAL A 167 5.99 -0.55 4.20
CA VAL A 167 6.70 0.02 3.05
C VAL A 167 6.88 -1.10 2.03
N THR A 168 6.41 -0.87 0.80
CA THR A 168 6.48 -1.81 -0.32
C THR A 168 7.04 -1.12 -1.54
N GLN A 169 7.84 -1.82 -2.32
CA GLN A 169 8.41 -1.36 -3.58
C GLN A 169 7.61 -1.91 -4.75
N TRP A 170 7.54 -1.13 -5.83
CA TRP A 170 6.86 -1.55 -7.04
C TRP A 170 7.61 -1.13 -8.31
N HIS A 171 7.40 -1.90 -9.37
CA HIS A 171 7.99 -1.71 -10.69
C HIS A 171 6.92 -1.88 -11.77
N LEU A 172 6.51 -0.75 -12.36
CA LEU A 172 5.59 -0.59 -13.47
C LEU A 172 6.35 -0.71 -14.80
N GLN A 173 5.92 -1.62 -15.66
CA GLN A 173 6.59 -1.97 -16.91
C GLN A 173 5.57 -2.13 -18.04
N LYS A 174 6.03 -1.94 -19.28
CA LYS A 174 5.25 -2.30 -20.47
C LYS A 174 5.71 -3.66 -20.99
N PRO A 175 4.84 -4.68 -21.01
CA PRO A 175 5.23 -6.02 -21.44
C PRO A 175 5.84 -6.09 -22.84
N ASP A 176 5.37 -5.29 -23.80
CA ASP A 176 5.86 -5.28 -25.18
C ASP A 176 7.24 -4.61 -25.33
N VAL A 177 7.48 -3.52 -24.59
CA VAL A 177 8.79 -2.85 -24.53
C VAL A 177 9.82 -3.74 -23.83
N ALA A 178 9.42 -4.43 -22.77
CA ALA A 178 10.26 -5.37 -22.03
C ALA A 178 10.42 -6.74 -22.74
N LEU A 179 9.89 -6.90 -23.96
CA LEU A 179 9.92 -8.16 -24.73
C LEU A 179 9.42 -9.37 -23.92
N GLY A 180 8.40 -9.14 -23.09
CA GLY A 180 7.79 -10.14 -22.22
C GLY A 180 8.57 -10.46 -20.95
N ASN A 181 9.72 -9.83 -20.70
CA ASN A 181 10.55 -10.08 -19.52
C ASN A 181 10.28 -9.04 -18.42
N LEU A 182 9.37 -9.36 -17.51
CA LEU A 182 8.98 -8.50 -16.39
C LEU A 182 9.83 -8.81 -15.16
N THR A 183 10.35 -7.79 -14.46
CA THR A 183 11.17 -7.99 -13.25
C THR A 183 10.64 -7.17 -12.06
N SER A 184 10.81 -7.66 -10.84
CA SER A 184 10.61 -6.83 -9.63
C SER A 184 11.64 -5.70 -9.57
N GLY A 185 11.37 -4.68 -8.74
CA GLY A 185 12.29 -3.57 -8.53
C GLY A 185 13.62 -4.00 -7.88
N ASP A 186 13.63 -5.11 -7.15
CA ASP A 186 14.84 -5.72 -6.57
C ASP A 186 15.46 -6.83 -7.43
N GLY A 187 14.86 -7.16 -8.58
CA GLY A 187 15.37 -8.16 -9.53
C GLY A 187 15.25 -9.63 -9.09
N HIS A 188 14.76 -9.93 -7.88
CA HIS A 188 14.66 -11.30 -7.37
C HIS A 188 13.42 -12.06 -7.86
N PHE A 189 12.46 -11.36 -8.46
CA PHE A 189 11.32 -11.97 -9.14
C PHE A 189 11.33 -11.60 -10.62
N VAL A 190 11.24 -12.61 -11.49
CA VAL A 190 11.22 -12.46 -12.94
C VAL A 190 10.09 -13.29 -13.54
N TYR A 191 9.29 -12.70 -14.41
CA TYR A 191 8.25 -13.37 -15.18
C TYR A 191 8.46 -13.15 -16.67
N LYS A 192 8.69 -14.23 -17.41
CA LYS A 192 8.89 -14.24 -18.87
C LYS A 192 7.63 -14.76 -19.56
N ILE A 193 6.88 -13.85 -20.15
CA ILE A 193 5.64 -14.15 -20.87
C ILE A 193 5.97 -14.84 -22.19
N ASN A 194 5.29 -15.95 -22.48
CA ASN A 194 5.41 -16.64 -23.77
C ASN A 194 4.27 -16.23 -24.69
N ALA A 195 4.37 -15.04 -25.29
CA ALA A 195 3.37 -14.49 -26.20
C ALA A 195 4.01 -13.59 -27.27
N ASP A 196 3.30 -13.39 -28.38
CA ASP A 196 3.74 -12.47 -29.42
C ASP A 196 3.64 -10.99 -28.98
N ARG A 197 4.29 -10.10 -29.73
CA ARG A 197 4.33 -8.66 -29.43
C ARG A 197 2.95 -8.01 -29.44
N GLN A 198 2.02 -8.49 -30.24
CA GLN A 198 0.67 -7.92 -30.32
C GLN A 198 -0.11 -8.24 -29.04
N ALA A 199 -0.05 -9.48 -28.57
CA ALA A 199 -0.60 -9.92 -27.30
C ALA A 199 0.01 -9.14 -26.13
N LEU A 200 1.33 -8.91 -26.15
CA LEU A 200 2.01 -8.11 -25.14
C LEU A 200 1.54 -6.64 -25.14
N SER A 201 1.41 -6.03 -26.32
CA SER A 201 0.98 -4.63 -26.45
C SER A 201 -0.48 -4.43 -26.03
N ASN A 202 -1.33 -5.44 -26.20
CA ASN A 202 -2.73 -5.42 -25.77
C ASN A 202 -2.92 -5.34 -24.25
N ILE A 203 -1.90 -5.70 -23.46
CA ILE A 203 -1.90 -5.58 -22.00
C ILE A 203 -1.72 -4.11 -21.58
N GLY A 204 -0.87 -3.37 -22.29
CA GLY A 204 -0.51 -1.99 -21.98
C GLY A 204 0.57 -1.90 -20.92
N PHE A 205 0.22 -2.15 -19.66
CA PHE A 205 1.13 -2.09 -18.52
C PHE A 205 0.99 -3.30 -17.60
N SER A 206 2.05 -3.61 -16.87
CA SER A 206 2.08 -4.58 -15.78
C SER A 206 2.81 -3.97 -14.60
N ILE A 207 2.46 -4.36 -13.38
CA ILE A 207 3.18 -3.95 -12.18
C ILE A 207 3.58 -5.16 -11.37
N ILE A 208 4.80 -5.14 -10.84
CA ILE A 208 5.27 -6.09 -9.84
C ILE A 208 5.49 -5.30 -8.55
N ASN A 209 4.83 -5.68 -7.47
CA ASN A 209 5.06 -5.09 -6.15
C ASN A 209 5.31 -6.17 -5.09
N ASP A 210 6.18 -5.89 -4.12
CA ASP A 210 6.28 -6.77 -2.96
C ASP A 210 5.09 -6.57 -2.01
N LEU A 211 4.85 -7.58 -1.18
CA LEU A 211 3.72 -7.61 -0.26
C LEU A 211 4.18 -7.81 1.19
N THR A 212 3.46 -7.17 2.08
CA THR A 212 3.59 -7.22 3.55
C THR A 212 2.65 -8.25 4.19
N GLY A 213 1.83 -8.91 3.38
CA GLY A 213 0.93 -9.98 3.78
C GLY A 213 0.44 -10.76 2.55
N VAL A 214 -0.39 -11.77 2.76
CA VAL A 214 -0.86 -12.67 1.70
C VAL A 214 -2.31 -13.11 1.91
N PRO A 215 -3.01 -13.58 0.87
CA PRO A 215 -4.25 -14.33 1.04
C PRO A 215 -4.07 -15.50 2.01
N LYS A 216 -5.19 -15.99 2.56
CA LYS A 216 -5.18 -17.12 3.51
C LYS A 216 -4.34 -18.27 2.96
N LEU A 217 -3.35 -18.69 3.73
CA LEU A 217 -2.44 -19.77 3.35
C LEU A 217 -3.13 -21.15 3.46
N PRO A 218 -2.68 -22.15 2.69
CA PRO A 218 -3.09 -23.53 2.92
C PRO A 218 -2.73 -23.98 4.34
N GLU A 219 -3.53 -24.89 4.90
CA GLU A 219 -3.28 -25.41 6.24
C GLU A 219 -1.89 -26.05 6.36
N GLY A 220 -1.20 -25.78 7.47
CA GLY A 220 0.14 -26.30 7.72
C GLY A 220 1.23 -25.70 6.83
N LYS A 221 1.00 -24.56 6.17
CA LYS A 221 2.00 -23.84 5.37
C LYS A 221 2.33 -22.47 5.97
N ILE A 222 3.56 -22.03 5.76
CA ILE A 222 4.02 -20.66 6.03
C ILE A 222 4.82 -20.14 4.83
N VAL A 223 4.90 -18.82 4.70
CA VAL A 223 5.71 -18.14 3.66
C VAL A 223 7.19 -18.13 4.09
N LEU A 224 8.07 -18.36 3.12
CA LEU A 224 9.51 -18.18 3.23
C LEU A 224 9.97 -17.09 2.26
N GLY A 225 10.63 -16.06 2.78
CA GLY A 225 11.17 -14.96 1.97
C GLY A 225 10.11 -13.92 1.57
N LYS A 226 10.44 -13.13 0.53
CA LYS A 226 9.56 -12.08 0.00
C LYS A 226 8.40 -12.67 -0.81
N VAL A 227 7.32 -11.91 -0.85
CA VAL A 227 6.11 -12.20 -1.63
C VAL A 227 5.96 -11.13 -2.69
N TYR A 228 5.66 -11.51 -3.91
CA TYR A 228 5.48 -10.60 -5.04
C TYR A 228 4.07 -10.73 -5.63
N ALA A 229 3.38 -9.62 -5.83
CA ALA A 229 2.21 -9.55 -6.69
C ALA A 229 2.63 -9.12 -8.09
N LEU A 230 2.18 -9.86 -9.11
CA LEU A 230 2.26 -9.47 -10.51
C LEU A 230 0.85 -9.22 -11.02
N ASN A 231 0.55 -7.97 -11.35
CA ASN A 231 -0.78 -7.54 -11.78
C ASN A 231 -0.74 -6.82 -13.14
N VAL A 232 -1.86 -6.87 -13.84
CA VAL A 232 -2.16 -6.17 -15.09
C VAL A 232 -3.46 -5.37 -14.92
N PRO A 233 -3.89 -4.50 -15.86
CA PRO A 233 -5.16 -3.81 -15.74
C PRO A 233 -6.30 -4.81 -15.53
N ILE A 234 -7.23 -4.50 -14.63
CA ILE A 234 -8.29 -5.42 -14.15
C ILE A 234 -9.07 -6.08 -15.30
N ALA A 235 -9.30 -5.35 -16.41
CA ALA A 235 -9.99 -5.85 -17.59
C ALA A 235 -9.13 -6.70 -18.55
N LYS A 236 -7.91 -7.08 -18.14
CA LYS A 236 -6.94 -7.83 -18.94
C LYS A 236 -6.47 -9.08 -18.19
N SER A 237 -6.02 -10.06 -18.95
CA SER A 237 -5.33 -11.23 -18.44
C SER A 237 -3.89 -11.22 -18.92
N LEU A 238 -3.00 -11.73 -18.05
CA LEU A 238 -1.60 -11.94 -18.41
C LEU A 238 -1.44 -13.38 -18.92
N PRO A 239 -0.85 -13.60 -20.11
CA PRO A 239 -0.58 -14.95 -20.60
C PRO A 239 0.36 -15.73 -19.68
N GLY A 240 0.31 -17.06 -19.82
CA GLY A 240 1.25 -17.96 -19.15
C GLY A 240 2.71 -17.70 -19.55
N GLY A 241 3.62 -18.08 -18.67
CA GLY A 241 5.04 -17.78 -18.81
C GLY A 241 5.94 -18.58 -17.89
N ASN A 242 7.23 -18.34 -18.01
CA ASN A 242 8.22 -18.88 -17.08
C ASN A 242 8.40 -17.90 -15.93
N VAL A 243 8.34 -18.39 -14.70
CA VAL A 243 8.55 -17.61 -13.47
C VAL A 243 9.86 -18.03 -12.83
N SER A 244 10.58 -17.06 -12.28
CA SER A 244 11.79 -17.24 -11.49
C SER A 244 11.68 -16.42 -10.21
N LEU A 245 11.92 -17.05 -9.06
CA LEU A 245 11.92 -16.39 -7.74
C LEU A 245 13.16 -16.83 -6.97
N GLU A 246 13.99 -15.87 -6.59
CA GLU A 246 15.22 -16.08 -5.84
C GLU A 246 15.03 -15.72 -4.36
N LEU A 247 15.48 -16.60 -3.47
CA LEU A 247 15.52 -16.37 -2.04
C LEU A 247 16.90 -15.88 -1.60
N ALA A 248 16.94 -15.20 -0.45
CA ALA A 248 18.19 -14.77 0.16
C ALA A 248 19.08 -15.94 0.61
N GLU A 249 18.46 -17.09 0.93
CA GLU A 249 19.14 -18.29 1.41
C GLU A 249 18.54 -19.54 0.77
N ASN A 250 19.29 -20.64 0.79
CA ASN A 250 18.80 -21.92 0.30
C ASN A 250 17.60 -22.39 1.15
N PRO A 251 16.47 -22.74 0.54
CA PRO A 251 15.29 -23.13 1.29
C PRO A 251 15.43 -24.53 1.90
N PRO A 252 14.68 -24.84 2.97
CA PRO A 252 14.64 -26.18 3.54
C PRO A 252 13.96 -27.17 2.59
N LEU A 253 14.17 -28.47 2.85
CA LEU A 253 13.47 -29.54 2.12
C LEU A 253 11.95 -29.37 2.22
N GLY A 254 11.27 -29.57 1.09
CA GLY A 254 9.82 -29.43 0.99
C GLY A 254 9.33 -28.01 0.69
N ALA A 255 10.23 -27.05 0.51
CA ALA A 255 9.89 -25.74 -0.02
C ALA A 255 9.37 -25.81 -1.46
N LYS A 256 8.33 -25.05 -1.75
CA LYS A 256 7.69 -25.02 -3.07
C LYS A 256 7.35 -23.59 -3.47
N LEU A 257 7.57 -23.27 -4.74
CA LEU A 257 6.99 -22.08 -5.35
C LEU A 257 5.47 -22.26 -5.42
N ALA A 258 4.73 -21.23 -5.03
CA ALA A 258 3.27 -21.19 -5.11
C ALA A 258 2.81 -19.87 -5.75
N ARG A 259 1.69 -19.95 -6.47
CA ARG A 259 0.97 -18.81 -7.03
C ARG A 259 -0.46 -18.81 -6.50
N TYR A 260 -0.89 -17.70 -5.92
CA TYR A 260 -2.29 -17.47 -5.63
C TYR A 260 -3.03 -17.04 -6.90
N ASP A 261 -4.09 -17.77 -7.24
CA ASP A 261 -4.99 -17.45 -8.32
C ASP A 261 -6.25 -16.78 -7.76
N ASP A 262 -6.36 -15.46 -7.94
CA ASP A 262 -7.51 -14.67 -7.47
C ASP A 262 -8.83 -15.16 -8.07
N SER A 263 -8.83 -15.61 -9.33
CA SER A 263 -10.05 -16.07 -10.01
C SER A 263 -10.61 -17.36 -9.43
N GLN A 264 -9.73 -18.18 -8.84
CA GLN A 264 -10.07 -19.46 -8.22
C GLN A 264 -10.02 -19.40 -6.69
N ASN A 265 -9.63 -18.25 -6.13
CA ASN A 265 -9.43 -18.02 -4.71
C ASN A 265 -8.59 -19.14 -4.04
N LYS A 266 -7.51 -19.56 -4.70
CA LYS A 266 -6.70 -20.71 -4.26
C LYS A 266 -5.22 -20.57 -4.59
N TRP A 267 -4.39 -21.20 -3.76
CA TRP A 267 -2.97 -21.40 -4.04
C TRP A 267 -2.78 -22.58 -4.99
N VAL A 268 -1.93 -22.40 -6.00
CA VAL A 268 -1.50 -23.41 -6.95
C VAL A 268 0.02 -23.55 -6.83
N GLU A 269 0.51 -24.77 -6.67
CA GLU A 269 1.95 -25.07 -6.63
C GLU A 269 2.39 -25.47 -8.05
N PRO A 270 2.93 -24.55 -8.88
CA PRO A 270 3.46 -24.91 -10.18
C PRO A 270 4.63 -25.89 -10.07
N GLU A 271 4.82 -26.71 -11.10
CA GLU A 271 6.07 -27.46 -11.26
C GLU A 271 7.23 -26.48 -11.41
N ALA A 272 8.13 -26.50 -10.42
CA ALA A 272 9.30 -25.63 -10.37
C ALA A 272 10.53 -26.43 -9.98
N ALA A 273 11.62 -26.21 -10.70
CA ALA A 273 12.95 -26.68 -10.33
C ALA A 273 13.57 -25.71 -9.32
N LEU A 274 14.33 -26.25 -8.36
CA LEU A 274 15.13 -25.49 -7.41
C LEU A 274 16.61 -25.68 -7.73
N ASP A 275 17.31 -24.59 -8.00
CA ASP A 275 18.76 -24.55 -8.18
C ASP A 275 19.35 -23.53 -7.20
N GLY A 276 20.06 -24.02 -6.17
CA GLY A 276 20.50 -23.20 -5.03
C GLY A 276 19.31 -22.55 -4.31
N SER A 277 19.24 -21.22 -4.33
CA SER A 277 18.18 -20.41 -3.73
C SER A 277 17.08 -19.99 -4.72
N LYS A 278 17.18 -20.44 -5.99
CA LYS A 278 16.33 -19.95 -7.08
C LYS A 278 15.34 -21.00 -7.56
N PHE A 279 14.05 -20.69 -7.44
CA PHE A 279 12.97 -21.46 -8.05
C PHE A 279 12.74 -21.00 -9.48
N THR A 280 12.65 -21.94 -10.43
CA THR A 280 12.26 -21.66 -11.82
C THR A 280 11.16 -22.63 -12.26
N GLY A 281 10.04 -22.13 -12.76
CA GLY A 281 8.90 -22.95 -13.16
C GLY A 281 8.00 -22.29 -14.19
N LYS A 282 6.86 -22.91 -14.49
CA LYS A 282 5.83 -22.35 -15.37
C LYS A 282 4.63 -21.86 -14.56
N ALA A 283 4.10 -20.70 -14.91
CA ALA A 283 2.89 -20.14 -14.33
C ALA A 283 1.87 -19.83 -15.43
N SER A 284 0.59 -19.95 -15.09
CA SER A 284 -0.52 -19.75 -16.04
C SER A 284 -0.91 -18.29 -16.24
N GLY A 285 -0.33 -17.35 -15.48
CA GLY A 285 -0.63 -15.93 -15.58
C GLY A 285 -0.19 -15.14 -14.34
N ALA A 286 -0.77 -13.94 -14.21
CA ALA A 286 -0.64 -13.02 -13.08
C ALA A 286 -1.11 -13.64 -11.75
N GLY A 287 -0.78 -12.99 -10.64
CA GLY A 287 -1.17 -13.41 -9.29
C GLY A 287 -0.12 -13.08 -8.23
N ILE A 288 -0.29 -13.67 -7.05
CA ILE A 288 0.64 -13.49 -5.93
C ILE A 288 1.57 -14.69 -5.86
N PHE A 289 2.87 -14.47 -5.88
CA PHE A 289 3.90 -15.49 -5.85
C PHE A 289 4.62 -15.50 -4.51
N ALA A 290 4.79 -16.69 -3.93
CA ALA A 290 5.49 -16.89 -2.68
C ALA A 290 6.18 -18.26 -2.69
N VAL A 291 7.21 -18.44 -1.87
CA VAL A 291 7.71 -19.77 -1.52
C VAL A 291 7.03 -20.22 -0.24
N LEU A 292 6.39 -21.39 -0.27
CA LEU A 292 5.71 -21.99 0.87
C LEU A 292 6.52 -23.16 1.42
N ILE A 293 6.63 -23.22 2.75
CA ILE A 293 7.25 -24.34 3.48
C ILE A 293 6.26 -24.95 4.47
N PRO A 294 6.42 -26.22 4.85
CA PRO A 294 5.64 -26.81 5.94
C PRO A 294 5.84 -26.02 7.25
N LYS A 295 4.75 -25.77 7.96
CA LYS A 295 4.78 -25.26 9.34
C LYS A 295 5.35 -26.36 10.23
N LYS A 296 6.42 -26.04 10.96
CA LYS A 296 6.99 -26.94 11.97
C LYS A 296 6.07 -27.07 13.17
#